data_AF-A0A1C3KJT3-F1
#
_entry.id   AF-A0A1C3KJT3-F1
#
_cell.length_a   1.000
_cell.length_b   1.000
_cell.length_c   1.000
_cell.angle_alpha   90.00
_cell.angle_beta   90.00
_cell.angle_gamma   90.00
#
_symmetry.space_group_name_H-M   'P 1'
#
loop_
_entity.id
_entity.type
_entity.pdbx_description
1 polymer ?
#
loop_
_entity_poly.entity_id
_entity_poly.type
_entity_poly.pdbx_seq_one_letter_code
_entity_poly.pdbx_strand_id
1 'polypeptide(L)'
;MGKGITINDLPSKKFNNLWEEGICYEEVNKIITEGKPPGDATKWISNFKTKLKSYLVTHVDELKDQNPKKRCRDLYYVIYDILHKIKKLSGYDESYSPIQNAIQEHIKTSAQYSGYSDCVDYTFEEDVDYVKDNIENKKKIDDLGEDVNYVSEKIDQINRSPECNEIKLKLETECSTLKEIYKADFSQYLNILQYYNETNFDNFDSTIAKITCSTIGNVKKEHLQDTDGSFSFSTLHIFMVLIFSFIGILLTFFSLYKITPFRTWFDTKIRKKIKILNRLNYKATKDILDETHEYLQINSHNDRYNIKYNSTWDF
;
A
#
# COMPACT_ATOMS: atom_id res chain seq x y z
N MET A 1 30.10 -23.15 -4.40
CA MET A 1 29.16 -22.50 -5.33
C MET A 1 28.45 -21.41 -4.55
N GLY A 2 28.56 -20.15 -4.99
CA GLY A 2 27.80 -19.05 -4.37
C GLY A 2 26.30 -19.27 -4.62
N LYS A 3 25.46 -18.85 -3.67
CA LYS A 3 24.00 -18.85 -3.84
C LYS A 3 23.66 -17.97 -5.05
N GLY A 4 22.97 -18.51 -6.05
CA GLY A 4 22.57 -17.75 -7.24
C GLY A 4 21.53 -16.68 -6.90
N ILE A 5 21.50 -15.60 -7.68
CA ILE A 5 20.51 -14.51 -7.54
C ILE A 5 19.11 -15.05 -7.82
N THR A 6 18.17 -14.82 -6.92
CA THR A 6 16.76 -15.20 -7.02
C THR A 6 15.88 -14.00 -7.34
N ILE A 7 14.62 -14.23 -7.69
CA ILE A 7 13.61 -13.17 -7.86
C ILE A 7 13.44 -12.31 -6.61
N ASN A 8 13.66 -12.88 -5.42
CA ASN A 8 13.55 -12.18 -4.14
C ASN A 8 14.76 -11.28 -3.84
N ASP A 9 15.86 -11.45 -4.59
CA ASP A 9 17.04 -10.58 -4.49
C ASP A 9 16.90 -9.31 -5.34
N LEU A 10 15.86 -9.21 -6.18
CA LEU A 10 15.51 -7.95 -6.85
C LEU A 10 15.13 -6.89 -5.80
N PRO A 11 15.70 -5.67 -5.87
CA PRO A 11 15.46 -4.64 -4.86
C PRO A 11 13.98 -4.34 -4.61
N SER A 12 13.16 -4.28 -5.67
CA SER A 12 11.72 -4.00 -5.53
C SER A 12 11.00 -5.05 -4.65
N LYS A 13 11.39 -6.32 -4.76
CA LYS A 13 10.83 -7.42 -3.96
C LYS A 13 11.38 -7.44 -2.55
N LYS A 14 12.70 -7.28 -2.41
CA LYS A 14 13.38 -7.29 -1.12
C LYS A 14 12.81 -6.21 -0.17
N PHE A 15 12.65 -4.99 -0.67
CA PHE A 15 12.27 -3.84 0.16
C PHE A 15 10.77 -3.60 0.32
N ASN A 16 9.93 -4.12 -0.59
CA ASN A 16 8.48 -4.02 -0.39
C ASN A 16 8.03 -4.70 0.93
N ASN A 17 8.58 -5.88 1.22
CA ASN A 17 8.24 -6.61 2.45
C ASN A 17 8.68 -5.89 3.72
N LEU A 18 9.74 -5.08 3.64
CA LEU A 18 10.31 -4.37 4.78
C LEU A 18 9.34 -3.30 5.31
N TRP A 19 8.68 -2.55 4.44
CA TRP A 19 7.77 -1.49 4.88
C TRP A 19 6.45 -1.98 5.48
N GLU A 20 5.94 -3.15 5.06
CA GLU A 20 4.67 -3.68 5.56
C GLU A 20 4.63 -3.83 7.09
N GLU A 21 5.76 -4.29 7.67
CA GLU A 21 5.91 -4.40 9.13
C GLU A 21 5.98 -3.01 9.79
N GLY A 22 6.78 -2.11 9.24
CA GLY A 22 7.03 -0.78 9.79
C GLY A 22 5.79 0.11 9.86
N ILE A 23 4.82 -0.11 8.97
CA ILE A 23 3.61 0.71 8.85
C ILE A 23 2.34 0.04 9.39
N CYS A 24 2.45 -1.17 9.96
CA CYS A 24 1.30 -1.97 10.39
C CYS A 24 0.29 -2.20 9.23
N TYR A 25 0.80 -2.63 8.06
CA TYR A 25 0.01 -2.69 6.83
C TYR A 25 -1.24 -3.57 6.94
N GLU A 26 -1.15 -4.72 7.61
CA GLU A 26 -2.31 -5.62 7.78
C GLU A 26 -3.48 -4.94 8.52
N GLU A 27 -3.18 -4.12 9.53
CA GLU A 27 -4.19 -3.42 10.32
C GLU A 27 -4.96 -2.41 9.45
N VAL A 28 -4.23 -1.59 8.69
CA VAL A 28 -4.86 -0.58 7.83
C VAL A 28 -5.51 -1.17 6.60
N ASN A 29 -4.96 -2.24 6.05
CA ASN A 29 -5.59 -2.98 4.96
C ASN A 29 -6.94 -3.55 5.41
N LYS A 30 -7.06 -4.04 6.65
CA LYS A 30 -8.35 -4.46 7.23
C LYS A 30 -9.34 -3.30 7.36
N ILE A 31 -8.88 -2.13 7.78
CA ILE A 31 -9.69 -0.91 7.88
C ILE A 31 -10.28 -0.55 6.51
N ILE A 32 -9.43 -0.53 5.48
CA ILE A 32 -9.80 -0.21 4.10
C ILE A 32 -10.77 -1.26 3.54
N THR A 33 -10.42 -2.54 3.62
CA THR A 33 -11.18 -3.63 2.99
C THR A 33 -12.52 -3.89 3.66
N GLU A 34 -12.63 -3.69 4.98
CA GLU A 34 -13.88 -3.86 5.73
C GLU A 34 -14.69 -2.56 5.88
N GLY A 35 -14.17 -1.43 5.40
CA GLY A 35 -14.82 -0.12 5.53
C GLY A 35 -15.07 0.29 6.98
N LYS A 36 -14.04 0.17 7.82
CA LYS A 36 -14.13 0.50 9.26
C LYS A 36 -14.29 2.01 9.49
N PRO A 37 -14.91 2.43 10.61
CA PRO A 37 -15.05 3.84 10.94
C PRO A 37 -13.71 4.51 11.31
N PRO A 38 -13.65 5.87 11.31
CA PRO A 38 -12.43 6.62 11.62
C PRO A 38 -11.72 6.26 12.93
N GLY A 39 -12.46 5.83 13.96
CA GLY A 39 -11.87 5.40 15.23
C GLY A 39 -10.87 4.24 15.09
N ASP A 40 -11.10 3.31 14.15
CA ASP A 40 -10.15 2.24 13.85
C ASP A 40 -8.87 2.80 13.19
N ALA A 41 -9.00 3.79 12.30
CA ALA A 41 -7.84 4.47 11.72
C ALA A 41 -7.05 5.26 12.75
N THR A 42 -7.72 5.90 13.73
CA THR A 42 -7.04 6.55 14.85
C THR A 42 -6.21 5.54 15.67
N LYS A 43 -6.76 4.33 15.90
CA LYS A 43 -6.03 3.25 16.57
C LYS A 43 -4.82 2.79 15.76
N TRP A 44 -5.00 2.55 14.45
CA TRP A 44 -3.90 2.20 13.56
C TRP A 44 -2.79 3.26 13.58
N ILE A 45 -3.13 4.55 13.54
CA ILE A 45 -2.13 5.64 13.61
C ILE A 45 -1.33 5.55 14.91
N SER A 46 -1.95 5.25 16.04
CA SER A 46 -1.22 5.05 17.30
C SER A 46 -0.20 3.91 17.18
N ASN A 47 -0.57 2.79 16.57
CA ASN A 47 0.32 1.65 16.36
C ASN A 47 1.43 1.95 15.35
N PHE A 48 1.06 2.53 14.21
CA PHE A 48 1.97 3.05 13.19
C PHE A 48 3.03 3.95 13.81
N LYS A 49 2.64 4.89 14.68
CA LYS A 49 3.57 5.81 15.33
C LYS A 49 4.62 5.07 16.15
N THR A 50 4.19 4.13 17.00
CA THR A 50 5.11 3.35 17.83
C THR A 50 5.99 2.43 16.98
N LYS A 51 5.40 1.73 16.01
CA LYS A 51 6.08 0.72 15.20
C LYS A 51 7.08 1.33 14.23
N LEU A 52 6.71 2.38 13.49
CA LEU A 52 7.59 3.03 12.52
C LEU A 52 8.86 3.58 13.18
N LYS A 53 8.72 4.23 14.34
CA LYS A 53 9.87 4.76 15.06
C LYS A 53 10.85 3.66 15.44
N SER A 54 10.36 2.57 16.04
CA SER A 54 11.20 1.43 16.41
C SER A 54 11.83 0.78 15.17
N TYR A 55 11.03 0.61 14.12
CA TYR A 55 11.46 -0.02 12.88
C TYR A 55 12.61 0.75 12.22
N LEU A 56 12.47 2.06 12.08
CA LEU A 56 13.52 2.91 11.52
C LEU A 56 14.81 2.84 12.34
N VAL A 57 14.73 2.85 13.68
CA VAL A 57 15.92 2.70 14.53
C VAL A 57 16.64 1.36 14.28
N THR A 58 15.89 0.29 14.06
CA THR A 58 16.46 -1.05 13.83
C THR A 58 17.02 -1.24 12.42
N HIS A 59 16.41 -0.63 11.40
CA HIS A 59 16.71 -0.92 9.99
C HIS A 59 17.38 0.23 9.23
N VAL A 60 17.65 1.38 9.87
CA VAL A 60 18.18 2.57 9.17
C VAL A 60 19.47 2.30 8.41
N ASP A 61 20.37 1.46 8.93
CA ASP A 61 21.64 1.16 8.25
C ASP A 61 21.38 0.40 6.93
N GLU A 62 20.51 -0.62 6.94
CA GLU A 62 20.11 -1.34 5.72
C GLU A 62 19.40 -0.42 4.72
N LEU A 63 18.56 0.50 5.20
CA LEU A 63 17.86 1.47 4.36
C LEU A 63 18.81 2.51 3.75
N LYS A 64 19.87 2.89 4.47
CA LYS A 64 20.87 3.86 4.01
C LYS A 64 21.84 3.29 2.98
N ASP A 65 22.23 2.04 3.15
CA ASP A 65 23.20 1.39 2.27
C ASP A 65 22.66 1.13 0.85
N GLN A 66 21.34 1.05 0.69
CA GLN A 66 20.70 0.63 -0.56
C GLN A 66 19.72 1.67 -1.10
N ASN A 67 20.27 2.71 -1.73
CA ASN A 67 19.50 3.75 -2.43
C ASN A 67 18.54 4.51 -1.48
N PRO A 68 19.08 5.30 -0.53
CA PRO A 68 18.31 5.83 0.60
C PRO A 68 17.12 6.71 0.19
N LYS A 69 17.26 7.47 -0.90
CA LYS A 69 16.16 8.31 -1.42
C LYS A 69 15.02 7.45 -1.98
N LYS A 70 15.34 6.36 -2.68
CA LYS A 70 14.35 5.40 -3.20
C LYS A 70 13.60 4.71 -2.07
N ARG A 71 14.30 4.26 -1.02
CA ARG A 71 13.66 3.67 0.16
C ARG A 71 12.64 4.61 0.81
N CYS A 72 12.95 5.90 0.86
CA CYS A 72 11.98 6.89 1.35
C CYS A 72 10.78 7.02 0.40
N ARG A 73 11.01 7.12 -0.92
CA ARG A 73 9.91 7.12 -1.91
C ARG A 73 9.00 5.89 -1.79
N ASP A 74 9.57 4.71 -1.57
CA ASP A 74 8.79 3.47 -1.37
C ASP A 74 7.80 3.61 -0.21
N LEU A 75 8.26 4.09 0.96
CA LEU A 75 7.40 4.33 2.11
C LEU A 75 6.25 5.27 1.74
N TYR A 76 6.56 6.37 1.07
CA TYR A 76 5.55 7.36 0.72
C TYR A 76 4.58 6.89 -0.36
N TYR A 77 5.02 6.12 -1.36
CA TYR A 77 4.10 5.51 -2.31
C TYR A 77 3.05 4.64 -1.60
N VAL A 78 3.48 3.83 -0.63
CA VAL A 78 2.58 2.96 0.12
C VAL A 78 1.65 3.78 1.02
N ILE A 79 2.19 4.77 1.74
CA ILE A 79 1.41 5.60 2.68
C ILE A 79 0.34 6.42 1.96
N TYR A 80 0.67 7.05 0.83
CA TYR A 80 -0.32 7.85 0.10
C TYR A 80 -1.36 6.98 -0.61
N ASP A 81 -1.02 5.76 -1.03
CA ASP A 81 -2.00 4.80 -1.55
C ASP A 81 -3.00 4.41 -0.46
N ILE A 82 -2.50 4.16 0.75
CA ILE A 82 -3.34 3.96 1.95
C ILE A 82 -4.23 5.18 2.22
N LEU A 83 -3.67 6.39 2.22
CA LEU A 83 -4.42 7.62 2.47
C LEU A 83 -5.53 7.82 1.43
N HIS A 84 -5.25 7.60 0.14
CA HIS A 84 -6.26 7.66 -0.91
C HIS A 84 -7.40 6.66 -0.69
N LYS A 85 -7.06 5.44 -0.31
CA LYS A 85 -8.06 4.40 -0.01
C LYS A 85 -8.91 4.79 1.21
N ILE A 86 -8.28 5.31 2.27
CA ILE A 86 -8.97 5.82 3.46
C ILE A 86 -9.90 6.99 3.12
N LYS A 87 -9.45 7.95 2.30
CA LYS A 87 -10.24 9.11 1.88
C LYS A 87 -11.55 8.71 1.18
N LYS A 88 -11.57 7.56 0.50
CA LYS A 88 -12.73 7.01 -0.21
C LYS A 88 -13.72 6.29 0.73
N LEU A 89 -13.38 6.09 2.00
CA LEU A 89 -14.27 5.45 2.98
C LEU A 89 -15.32 6.43 3.52
N SER A 90 -16.51 5.91 3.81
CA SER A 90 -17.60 6.70 4.39
C SER A 90 -17.25 7.20 5.81
N GLY A 91 -17.49 8.50 6.07
CA GLY A 91 -17.30 9.10 7.39
C GLY A 91 -15.88 9.65 7.64
N TYR A 92 -15.01 9.63 6.63
CA TYR A 92 -13.63 10.14 6.75
C TYR A 92 -13.46 11.60 6.33
N ASP A 93 -14.50 12.28 5.85
CA ASP A 93 -14.40 13.65 5.33
C ASP A 93 -13.70 14.61 6.31
N GLU A 94 -14.10 14.58 7.58
CA GLU A 94 -13.51 15.42 8.64
C GLU A 94 -12.24 14.80 9.25
N SER A 95 -12.10 13.48 9.20
CA SER A 95 -10.98 12.76 9.83
C SER A 95 -9.76 12.63 8.93
N TYR A 96 -9.91 12.77 7.61
CA TYR A 96 -8.85 12.54 6.63
C TYR A 96 -7.66 13.48 6.84
N SER A 97 -7.88 14.79 6.89
CA SER A 97 -6.78 15.77 7.05
C SER A 97 -6.03 15.60 8.38
N PRO A 98 -6.69 15.42 9.54
CA PRO A 98 -5.99 15.08 10.79
C PRO A 98 -5.16 13.80 10.69
N ILE A 99 -5.69 12.74 10.07
CA ILE A 99 -5.00 11.46 9.89
C ILE A 99 -3.74 11.65 9.04
N GLN A 100 -3.88 12.33 7.91
CA GLN A 100 -2.80 12.61 6.98
C GLN A 100 -1.67 13.40 7.64
N ASN A 101 -2.01 14.53 8.28
CA ASN A 101 -1.03 15.37 8.97
C ASN A 101 -0.27 14.58 10.05
N ALA A 102 -1.00 13.78 10.83
CA ALA A 102 -0.40 12.98 11.90
C ALA A 102 0.59 11.93 11.37
N ILE A 103 0.35 11.37 10.19
CA ILE A 103 1.25 10.41 9.55
C ILE A 103 2.48 11.12 8.99
N GLN A 104 2.29 12.19 8.22
CA GLN A 104 3.37 12.96 7.60
C GLN A 104 4.36 13.50 8.66
N GLU A 105 3.83 14.15 9.71
CA GLU A 105 4.64 14.67 10.81
C GLU A 105 5.43 13.56 11.50
N HIS A 106 4.80 12.40 11.69
CA HIS A 106 5.43 11.28 12.38
C HIS A 106 6.51 10.58 11.55
N ILE A 107 6.31 10.44 10.23
CA ILE A 107 7.37 9.95 9.32
C ILE A 107 8.59 10.86 9.43
N LYS A 108 8.38 12.18 9.31
CA LYS A 108 9.46 13.18 9.37
C LYS A 108 10.22 13.12 10.70
N THR A 109 9.50 13.17 11.82
CA THR A 109 10.13 13.16 13.16
C THR A 109 10.80 11.82 13.47
N SER A 110 10.25 10.70 12.99
CA SER A 110 10.86 9.37 13.16
C SER A 110 12.13 9.23 12.33
N ALA A 111 12.13 9.70 11.08
CA ALA A 111 13.32 9.74 10.23
C ALA A 111 14.40 10.66 10.80
N GLN A 112 14.04 11.82 11.36
CA GLN A 112 14.98 12.69 12.08
C GLN A 112 15.60 11.98 13.27
N TYR A 113 14.78 11.30 14.07
CA TYR A 113 15.22 10.59 15.26
C TYR A 113 16.16 9.41 14.95
N SER A 114 15.88 8.65 13.89
CA SER A 114 16.74 7.54 13.44
C SER A 114 17.97 8.00 12.65
N GLY A 115 18.12 9.31 12.41
CA GLY A 115 19.20 9.85 11.59
C GLY A 115 19.06 9.53 10.10
N TYR A 116 17.86 9.23 9.61
CA TYR A 116 17.59 8.93 8.21
C TYR A 116 17.33 10.21 7.40
N SER A 117 18.36 11.05 7.26
CA SER A 117 18.29 12.39 6.66
C SER A 117 17.67 12.44 5.25
N ASP A 118 17.96 11.45 4.39
CA ASP A 118 17.38 11.38 3.04
C ASP A 118 15.85 11.31 3.03
N CYS A 119 15.25 10.85 4.14
CA CYS A 119 13.80 10.82 4.30
C CYS A 119 13.23 12.00 5.10
N VAL A 120 14.10 12.82 5.69
CA VAL A 120 13.75 14.07 6.37
C VAL A 120 13.63 15.22 5.38
N ASP A 121 14.62 15.33 4.49
CA ASP A 121 14.74 16.42 3.50
C ASP A 121 13.84 16.19 2.28
N TYR A 122 13.15 15.05 2.25
CA TYR A 122 12.19 14.73 1.22
C TYR A 122 10.98 15.67 1.35
N THR A 123 10.98 16.73 0.54
CA THR A 123 9.89 17.71 0.48
C THR A 123 8.79 17.18 -0.43
N PHE A 124 7.59 17.02 0.14
CA PHE A 124 6.40 16.57 -0.57
C PHE A 124 5.59 17.78 -0.99
N GLU A 125 5.47 18.01 -2.30
CA GLU A 125 4.34 18.76 -2.84
C GLU A 125 3.19 17.76 -3.04
N GLU A 126 2.43 17.57 -1.96
CA GLU A 126 1.28 16.65 -1.83
C GLU A 126 0.37 16.68 -3.08
N ASP A 127 0.07 17.89 -3.57
CA ASP A 127 -0.83 18.15 -4.70
C ASP A 127 -0.26 17.81 -6.08
N VAL A 128 1.05 17.63 -6.21
CA VAL A 128 1.73 17.39 -7.49
C VAL A 128 2.14 15.93 -7.63
N ASP A 129 2.75 15.37 -6.60
CA ASP A 129 3.36 14.05 -6.71
C ASP A 129 2.42 12.90 -6.32
N TYR A 130 1.39 13.16 -5.52
CA TYR A 130 0.60 12.08 -4.92
C TYR A 130 -0.91 12.26 -4.99
N VAL A 131 -1.45 13.38 -5.48
CA VAL A 131 -2.91 13.63 -5.53
C VAL A 131 -3.69 12.82 -6.58
N LYS A 132 -3.03 12.16 -7.52
CA LYS A 132 -3.70 11.40 -8.59
C LYS A 132 -3.83 9.91 -8.26
N ASP A 133 -4.91 9.29 -8.74
CA ASP A 133 -5.21 7.84 -8.66
C ASP A 133 -4.21 6.95 -9.46
N ASN A 134 -2.96 7.40 -9.66
CA ASN A 134 -1.92 6.68 -10.39
C ASN A 134 -0.66 6.41 -9.56
N ILE A 135 -0.72 6.63 -8.25
CA ILE A 135 0.39 6.39 -7.33
C ILE A 135 0.95 4.97 -7.43
N GLU A 136 0.09 3.97 -7.63
CA GLU A 136 0.49 2.58 -7.83
C GLU A 136 1.37 2.43 -9.08
N ASN A 137 1.03 3.15 -10.17
CA ASN A 137 1.83 3.14 -11.39
C ASN A 137 3.16 3.87 -11.19
N LYS A 138 3.17 4.98 -10.45
CA LYS A 138 4.42 5.69 -10.09
C LYS A 138 5.36 4.75 -9.35
N LYS A 139 4.85 4.05 -8.34
CA LYS A 139 5.61 3.03 -7.61
C LYS A 139 6.16 1.95 -8.55
N LYS A 140 5.33 1.36 -9.40
CA LYS A 140 5.74 0.29 -10.33
C LYS A 140 6.83 0.74 -11.31
N ILE A 141 6.78 1.98 -11.81
CA ILE A 141 7.81 2.52 -12.69
C ILE A 141 9.12 2.74 -11.94
N ASP A 142 9.07 3.29 -10.73
CA ASP A 142 10.24 3.49 -9.87
C ASP A 142 10.87 2.13 -9.46
N ASP A 143 10.04 1.13 -9.17
CA ASP A 143 10.46 -0.25 -8.89
C ASP A 143 11.14 -0.91 -10.09
N LEU A 144 10.56 -0.77 -11.30
CA LEU A 144 11.17 -1.30 -12.53
C LEU A 144 12.52 -0.63 -12.80
N GLY A 145 12.61 0.70 -12.67
CA GLY A 145 13.85 1.43 -12.89
C GLY A 145 14.96 0.94 -11.96
N GLU A 146 14.63 0.69 -10.69
CA GLU A 146 15.59 0.14 -9.74
C GLU A 146 16.01 -1.31 -10.06
N ASP A 147 15.05 -2.18 -10.37
CA ASP A 147 15.34 -3.58 -10.70
C ASP A 147 16.20 -3.68 -11.96
N VAL A 148 15.93 -2.86 -12.99
CA VAL A 148 16.74 -2.81 -14.21
C VAL A 148 18.16 -2.32 -13.92
N ASN A 149 18.31 -1.30 -13.07
CA ASN A 149 19.64 -0.80 -12.68
C ASN A 149 20.43 -1.91 -11.96
N TYR A 150 19.81 -2.60 -11.01
CA TYR A 150 20.41 -3.74 -10.33
C TYR A 150 20.80 -4.86 -11.29
N VAL A 151 19.92 -5.20 -12.25
CA VAL A 151 20.19 -6.19 -13.28
C VAL A 151 21.39 -5.80 -14.14
N SER A 152 21.50 -4.52 -14.51
CA SER A 152 22.62 -4.01 -15.31
C SER A 152 23.97 -4.27 -14.64
N GLU A 153 24.04 -4.13 -13.30
CA GLU A 153 25.25 -4.36 -12.51
C GLU A 153 25.54 -5.85 -12.26
N LYS A 154 24.50 -6.70 -12.30
CA LYS A 154 24.57 -8.12 -11.91
C LYS A 154 24.30 -9.09 -13.05
N ILE A 155 24.30 -8.61 -14.30
CA ILE A 155 23.87 -9.36 -15.48
C ILE A 155 24.53 -10.75 -15.61
N ASP A 156 25.83 -10.84 -15.35
CA ASP A 156 26.60 -12.08 -15.41
C ASP A 156 26.21 -13.10 -14.32
N GLN A 157 25.80 -12.62 -13.15
CA GLN A 157 25.35 -13.47 -12.05
C GLN A 157 23.93 -13.95 -12.31
N ILE A 158 23.07 -13.06 -12.80
CA ILE A 158 21.70 -13.37 -13.22
C ILE A 158 21.71 -14.39 -14.35
N ASN A 159 22.55 -14.22 -15.37
CA ASN A 159 22.66 -15.15 -16.50
C ASN A 159 23.10 -16.57 -16.09
N ARG A 160 23.68 -16.75 -14.90
CA ARG A 160 24.05 -18.06 -14.34
C ARG A 160 23.07 -18.55 -13.28
N SER A 161 22.05 -17.76 -12.95
CA SER A 161 21.06 -18.12 -11.95
C SER A 161 20.13 -19.23 -12.45
N PRO A 162 19.74 -20.18 -11.60
CA PRO A 162 18.65 -21.11 -11.91
C PRO A 162 17.32 -20.40 -12.16
N GLU A 163 17.11 -19.20 -11.61
CA GLU A 163 15.89 -18.37 -11.77
C GLU A 163 16.03 -17.31 -12.87
N CYS A 164 17.07 -17.36 -13.71
CA CYS A 164 17.30 -16.36 -14.76
C CYS A 164 16.08 -16.15 -15.67
N ASN A 165 15.46 -17.24 -16.13
CA ASN A 165 14.30 -17.15 -17.01
C ASN A 165 13.08 -16.51 -16.31
N GLU A 166 12.92 -16.76 -15.01
CA GLU A 166 11.84 -16.18 -14.22
C GLU A 166 12.05 -14.68 -14.01
N ILE A 167 13.28 -14.27 -13.65
CA ILE A 167 13.68 -12.86 -13.54
C ILE A 167 13.45 -12.14 -14.87
N LYS A 168 13.92 -12.72 -15.98
CA LYS A 168 13.75 -12.16 -17.32
C LYS A 168 12.28 -11.96 -17.66
N LEU A 169 11.46 -13.01 -17.50
CA LEU A 169 10.04 -12.96 -17.84
C LEU A 169 9.29 -11.91 -17.01
N LYS A 170 9.59 -11.78 -15.71
CA LYS A 170 9.03 -10.73 -14.84
C LYS A 170 9.33 -9.35 -15.42
N LEU A 171 10.60 -9.07 -15.69
CA LEU A 171 11.05 -7.75 -16.16
C LEU A 171 10.48 -7.41 -17.55
N GLU A 172 10.45 -8.37 -18.47
CA GLU A 172 9.83 -8.19 -19.80
C GLU A 172 8.35 -7.83 -19.68
N THR A 173 7.62 -8.54 -18.81
CA THR A 173 6.18 -8.32 -18.58
C THR A 173 5.91 -6.94 -17.94
N GLU A 174 6.67 -6.59 -16.90
CA GLU A 174 6.57 -5.30 -16.22
C GLU A 174 6.94 -4.15 -17.16
N CYS A 175 8.05 -4.26 -17.89
CA CYS A 175 8.51 -3.26 -18.85
C CYS A 175 7.46 -3.02 -19.93
N SER A 176 6.94 -4.08 -20.56
CA SER A 176 5.92 -3.96 -21.60
C SER A 176 4.65 -3.28 -21.10
N THR A 177 4.15 -3.67 -19.92
CA THR A 177 2.93 -3.10 -19.33
C THR A 177 3.11 -1.63 -18.97
N LEU A 178 4.23 -1.29 -18.31
CA LEU A 178 4.48 0.06 -17.84
C LEU A 178 4.86 1.02 -18.96
N LYS A 179 5.45 0.52 -20.05
CA LYS A 179 5.73 1.30 -21.26
C LYS A 179 4.46 1.86 -21.89
N GLU A 180 3.36 1.10 -21.91
CA GLU A 180 2.07 1.58 -22.43
C GLU A 180 1.42 2.61 -21.49
N ILE A 181 1.51 2.40 -20.17
CA ILE A 181 1.05 3.39 -19.17
C ILE A 181 1.84 4.69 -19.30
N TYR A 182 3.15 4.60 -19.47
CA TYR A 182 4.02 5.74 -19.67
C TYR A 182 3.65 6.52 -20.93
N LYS A 183 3.43 5.85 -22.07
CA LYS A 183 3.02 6.53 -23.32
C LYS A 183 1.69 7.25 -23.19
N ALA A 184 0.75 6.70 -22.43
CA ALA A 184 -0.56 7.30 -22.22
C ALA A 184 -0.47 8.63 -21.43
N ASP A 185 0.50 8.77 -20.52
CA ASP A 185 0.70 9.99 -19.74
C ASP A 185 2.16 10.22 -19.32
N PHE A 186 3.02 10.50 -20.31
CA PHE A 186 4.47 10.56 -20.09
C PHE A 186 4.87 11.64 -19.08
N SER A 187 4.11 12.74 -19.04
CA SER A 187 4.40 13.92 -18.20
C SER A 187 4.42 13.59 -16.71
N GLN A 188 3.60 12.62 -16.28
CA GLN A 188 3.46 12.24 -14.89
C GLN A 188 4.56 11.31 -14.36
N TYR A 189 5.34 10.73 -15.25
CA TYR A 189 6.33 9.69 -14.92
C TYR A 189 7.75 10.08 -15.34
N LEU A 190 7.91 11.18 -16.07
CA LEU A 190 9.20 11.63 -16.58
C LEU A 190 10.21 11.91 -15.45
N ASN A 191 9.79 12.51 -14.34
CA ASN A 191 10.65 12.77 -13.20
C ASN A 191 11.19 11.48 -12.55
N ILE A 192 10.38 10.42 -12.52
CA ILE A 192 10.79 9.11 -12.01
C ILE A 192 11.86 8.50 -12.93
N LEU A 193 11.66 8.52 -14.25
CA LEU A 193 12.67 8.03 -15.20
C LEU A 193 13.96 8.83 -15.14
N GLN A 194 13.87 10.16 -15.01
CA GLN A 194 15.04 11.04 -14.89
C GLN A 194 15.90 10.72 -13.67
N TYR A 195 15.32 10.18 -12.59
CA TYR A 195 16.08 9.67 -11.45
C TYR A 195 17.08 8.57 -11.85
N TYR A 196 16.74 7.78 -12.85
CA TYR A 196 17.56 6.71 -13.42
C TYR A 196 18.37 7.17 -14.65
N ASN A 197 18.43 8.48 -14.91
CA ASN A 197 19.01 9.08 -16.13
C ASN A 197 18.31 8.64 -17.42
N GLU A 198 17.03 8.30 -17.33
CA GLU A 198 16.22 7.86 -18.46
C GLU A 198 15.22 8.93 -18.90
N THR A 199 14.85 8.86 -20.18
CA THR A 199 13.77 9.68 -20.74
C THR A 199 12.65 8.86 -21.35
N ASN A 200 12.87 7.54 -21.51
CA ASN A 200 11.90 6.58 -22.02
C ASN A 200 12.30 5.16 -21.54
N PHE A 201 11.70 4.13 -22.10
CA PHE A 201 11.92 2.73 -21.71
C PHE A 201 12.97 2.01 -22.58
N ASP A 202 13.61 2.68 -23.54
CA ASP A 202 14.48 2.03 -24.52
C ASP A 202 15.74 1.43 -23.87
N ASN A 203 16.33 2.12 -22.88
CA ASN A 203 17.46 1.55 -22.14
C ASN A 203 17.03 0.36 -21.28
N PHE A 204 15.81 0.38 -20.73
CA PHE A 204 15.27 -0.75 -19.97
C PHE A 204 15.11 -1.97 -20.87
N ASP A 205 14.47 -1.81 -22.03
CA ASP A 205 14.34 -2.88 -23.04
C ASP A 205 15.72 -3.42 -23.44
N SER A 206 16.69 -2.53 -23.70
CA SER A 206 18.03 -2.92 -24.11
C SER A 206 18.80 -3.69 -23.01
N THR A 207 18.56 -3.35 -21.74
CA THR A 207 19.18 -4.01 -20.59
C THR A 207 18.56 -5.37 -20.35
N ILE A 208 17.23 -5.47 -20.41
CA ILE A 208 16.50 -6.73 -20.27
C ILE A 208 16.88 -7.69 -21.41
N ALA A 209 17.06 -7.18 -22.64
CA ALA A 209 17.49 -7.99 -23.79
C ALA A 209 18.88 -8.63 -23.63
N LYS A 210 19.76 -8.08 -22.77
CA LYS A 210 21.08 -8.66 -22.46
C LYS A 210 21.00 -9.87 -21.53
N ILE A 211 19.84 -10.13 -20.92
CA ILE A 211 19.62 -11.35 -20.14
C ILE A 211 19.48 -12.51 -21.12
N THR A 212 20.55 -13.30 -21.27
CA THR A 212 20.63 -14.41 -22.22
C THR A 212 20.27 -15.74 -21.58
N CYS A 213 20.35 -15.86 -20.24
CA CYS A 213 20.17 -17.08 -19.48
C CYS A 213 20.99 -18.25 -20.02
N SER A 214 22.16 -18.46 -19.43
CA SER A 214 23.02 -19.58 -19.83
C SER A 214 22.25 -20.88 -19.58
N THR A 215 22.01 -21.67 -20.64
CA THR A 215 21.73 -23.10 -20.45
C THR A 215 22.94 -23.67 -19.73
N ILE A 216 22.76 -24.02 -18.46
CA ILE A 216 23.81 -24.57 -17.59
C ILE A 216 24.54 -25.66 -18.38
N GLY A 217 25.82 -25.45 -18.66
CA GLY A 217 26.68 -26.44 -19.27
C GLY A 217 26.73 -27.69 -18.40
N ASN A 218 26.31 -28.82 -18.99
CA ASN A 218 26.66 -30.19 -18.59
C ASN A 218 26.54 -30.56 -17.11
N VAL A 219 25.31 -30.64 -16.60
CA VAL A 219 25.00 -31.76 -15.70
C VAL A 219 24.82 -32.97 -16.61
N LYS A 220 25.67 -33.99 -16.45
CA LYS A 220 25.63 -35.24 -17.23
C LYS A 220 24.19 -35.73 -17.39
N LYS A 221 23.65 -35.61 -18.60
CA LYS A 221 22.44 -36.34 -19.00
C LYS A 221 22.83 -37.81 -19.07
N GLU A 222 22.57 -38.56 -18.00
CA GLU A 222 22.33 -39.99 -18.18
C GLU A 222 20.96 -40.15 -18.84
N HIS A 223 21.05 -40.41 -20.15
CA HIS A 223 20.16 -41.25 -20.95
C HIS A 223 18.64 -41.10 -20.72
N LEU A 224 18.00 -40.25 -21.52
CA LEU A 224 16.80 -40.68 -22.22
C LEU A 224 16.69 -40.02 -23.60
N GLN A 225 16.28 -40.84 -24.54
CA GLN A 225 16.39 -40.70 -25.98
C GLN A 225 15.71 -39.46 -26.57
N ASP A 226 16.26 -39.06 -27.71
CA ASP A 226 15.75 -38.07 -28.65
C ASP A 226 14.23 -38.12 -28.85
N THR A 227 13.62 -36.93 -28.83
CA THR A 227 12.74 -36.54 -29.93
C THR A 227 12.89 -35.02 -30.11
N ASP A 228 13.45 -34.67 -31.25
CA ASP A 228 13.53 -33.32 -31.79
C ASP A 228 12.11 -32.85 -32.18
N GLY A 229 11.75 -31.59 -31.90
CA GLY A 229 10.53 -30.95 -32.43
C GLY A 229 9.52 -30.38 -31.40
N SER A 230 9.52 -29.04 -31.29
CA SER A 230 8.52 -28.16 -30.68
C SER A 230 8.46 -28.08 -29.14
N PHE A 231 9.07 -27.01 -28.60
CA PHE A 231 8.93 -26.62 -27.20
C PHE A 231 8.34 -25.21 -27.12
N SER A 232 7.06 -25.03 -27.47
CA SER A 232 6.40 -23.71 -27.40
C SER A 232 4.85 -23.70 -27.33
N PHE A 233 4.20 -24.75 -26.81
CA PHE A 233 2.73 -24.73 -26.69
C PHE A 233 2.16 -25.28 -25.38
N SER A 234 2.85 -26.24 -24.74
CA SER A 234 2.29 -26.99 -23.60
C SER A 234 2.16 -26.17 -22.31
N THR A 235 3.17 -25.38 -21.95
CA THR A 235 3.20 -24.68 -20.66
C THR A 235 2.21 -23.51 -20.60
N LEU A 236 2.05 -22.74 -21.69
CA LEU A 236 1.04 -21.67 -21.79
C LEU A 236 -0.38 -22.22 -21.67
N HIS A 237 -0.64 -23.40 -22.25
CA HIS A 237 -1.95 -24.04 -22.21
C HIS A 237 -2.33 -24.49 -20.78
N ILE A 238 -1.35 -24.94 -19.99
CA ILE A 238 -1.57 -25.34 -18.59
C ILE A 238 -1.99 -24.15 -17.73
N PHE A 239 -1.32 -23.00 -17.86
CA PHE A 239 -1.68 -21.78 -17.12
C PHE A 239 -3.01 -21.18 -17.57
N MET A 240 -3.29 -21.18 -18.88
CA MET A 240 -4.57 -20.74 -19.41
C MET A 240 -5.72 -21.60 -18.90
N VAL A 241 -5.55 -22.93 -18.87
CA VAL A 241 -6.57 -23.86 -18.33
C VAL A 241 -6.84 -23.58 -16.84
N LEU A 242 -5.80 -23.29 -16.05
CA LEU A 242 -5.98 -22.94 -14.64
C LEU A 242 -6.76 -21.62 -14.49
N ILE A 243 -6.37 -20.56 -15.22
CA ILE A 243 -6.99 -19.24 -15.14
C ILE A 243 -8.45 -19.27 -15.63
N PHE A 244 -8.74 -19.92 -16.76
CA PHE A 244 -10.10 -20.03 -17.28
C PHE A 244 -11.01 -20.89 -16.40
N SER A 245 -10.46 -21.89 -15.71
CA SER A 245 -11.22 -22.71 -14.75
C SER A 245 -11.66 -21.88 -13.53
N PHE A 246 -10.78 -21.03 -12.99
CA PHE A 246 -11.14 -20.10 -11.90
C PHE A 246 -12.17 -19.06 -12.33
N ILE A 247 -12.03 -18.50 -13.54
CA ILE A 247 -12.99 -17.52 -14.07
C ILE A 247 -14.37 -18.16 -14.29
N GLY A 248 -14.43 -19.39 -14.81
CA GLY A 248 -15.69 -20.13 -14.97
C GLY A 248 -16.40 -20.36 -13.63
N ILE A 249 -15.65 -20.74 -12.60
CA ILE A 249 -16.19 -20.93 -11.25
C ILE A 249 -16.74 -19.60 -10.68
N LEU A 250 -16.02 -18.48 -10.85
CA LEU A 250 -16.49 -17.17 -10.39
C LEU A 250 -17.76 -16.70 -11.13
N LEU A 251 -17.83 -16.91 -12.45
CA LEU A 251 -19.00 -16.54 -13.26
C LEU A 251 -20.23 -17.40 -12.95
N THR A 252 -20.05 -18.69 -12.63
CA THR A 252 -21.15 -19.55 -12.17
C THR A 252 -21.67 -19.11 -10.81
N PHE A 253 -20.81 -18.77 -9.84
CA PHE A 253 -21.25 -18.22 -8.56
C PHE A 253 -21.96 -16.87 -8.71
N PHE A 254 -21.46 -15.99 -9.58
CA PHE A 254 -22.09 -14.69 -9.86
C PHE A 254 -23.48 -14.85 -10.52
N SER A 255 -23.61 -15.80 -11.45
CA SER A 255 -24.88 -16.10 -12.12
C SER A 255 -25.88 -16.74 -11.15
N LEU A 256 -25.44 -17.67 -10.30
CA LEU A 256 -26.26 -18.26 -9.25
C LEU A 256 -26.69 -17.24 -8.18
N TYR A 257 -25.83 -16.28 -7.84
CA TYR A 257 -26.18 -15.15 -6.97
C TYR A 257 -27.32 -14.30 -7.55
N LYS A 258 -27.38 -14.15 -8.88
CA LYS A 258 -28.42 -13.36 -9.55
C LYS A 258 -29.75 -14.12 -9.73
N ILE A 259 -29.71 -15.45 -9.84
CA ILE A 259 -30.86 -16.29 -10.22
C ILE A 259 -31.54 -16.96 -9.00
N THR A 260 -30.81 -17.22 -7.91
CA THR A 260 -31.32 -17.95 -6.73
C THR A 260 -31.93 -16.97 -5.69
N PRO A 261 -33.01 -17.31 -4.96
CA PRO A 261 -33.61 -16.45 -3.91
C PRO A 261 -32.71 -16.24 -2.68
N PHE A 262 -31.44 -16.61 -2.77
CA PHE A 262 -30.41 -16.37 -1.76
C PHE A 262 -30.11 -14.88 -1.60
N ARG A 263 -30.22 -14.07 -2.67
CA ARG A 263 -30.05 -12.60 -2.62
C ARG A 263 -31.01 -11.95 -1.63
N THR A 264 -32.29 -12.29 -1.72
CA THR A 264 -33.34 -11.77 -0.83
C THR A 264 -33.19 -12.27 0.60
N TRP A 265 -32.75 -13.51 0.80
CA TRP A 265 -32.46 -14.08 2.13
C TRP A 265 -31.23 -13.45 2.80
N PHE A 266 -30.16 -13.22 2.04
CA PHE A 266 -28.94 -12.60 2.52
C PHE A 266 -29.17 -11.12 2.86
N ASP A 267 -29.86 -10.38 1.98
CA ASP A 267 -30.26 -8.99 2.23
C ASP A 267 -31.14 -8.85 3.47
N THR A 268 -32.08 -9.78 3.69
CA THR A 268 -32.93 -9.75 4.89
C THR A 268 -32.15 -10.09 6.16
N LYS A 269 -31.15 -10.99 6.11
CA LYS A 269 -30.26 -11.25 7.26
C LYS A 269 -29.37 -10.05 7.57
N ILE A 270 -28.79 -9.39 6.57
CA ILE A 270 -27.96 -8.19 6.76
C ILE A 270 -28.79 -7.03 7.32
N ARG A 271 -29.96 -6.74 6.74
CA ARG A 271 -30.85 -5.68 7.26
C ARG A 271 -31.32 -5.95 8.68
N LYS A 272 -31.59 -7.21 9.05
CA LYS A 272 -31.90 -7.58 10.44
C LYS A 272 -30.72 -7.31 11.38
N LYS A 273 -29.48 -7.62 10.98
CA LYS A 273 -28.28 -7.33 11.78
C LYS A 273 -28.02 -5.83 11.93
N ILE A 274 -28.17 -5.05 10.85
CA ILE A 274 -28.04 -3.57 10.89
C ILE A 274 -29.10 -2.96 11.82
N LYS A 275 -30.35 -3.44 11.77
CA LYS A 275 -31.42 -2.95 12.65
C LYS A 275 -31.19 -3.29 14.13
N ILE A 276 -30.57 -4.43 14.43
CA ILE A 276 -30.16 -4.81 15.80
C ILE A 276 -29.02 -3.92 16.27
N LEU A 277 -28.01 -3.69 15.44
CA LEU A 277 -26.87 -2.82 15.78
C LEU A 277 -27.33 -1.38 16.05
N ASN A 278 -28.22 -0.82 15.22
CA ASN A 278 -28.76 0.52 15.43
C ASN A 278 -29.62 0.62 16.70
N ARG A 279 -30.30 -0.46 17.10
CA ARG A 279 -31.05 -0.50 18.37
C ARG A 279 -30.12 -0.56 19.58
N LEU A 280 -29.02 -1.29 19.49
CA LEU A 280 -28.01 -1.34 20.55
C LEU A 280 -27.28 0.01 20.68
N ASN A 281 -26.98 0.66 19.56
CA ASN A 281 -26.33 1.98 19.56
C ASN A 281 -27.27 3.06 20.11
N TYR A 282 -28.54 3.10 19.68
CA TYR A 282 -29.52 4.02 20.25
C TYR A 282 -29.73 3.81 21.76
N LYS A 283 -29.75 2.55 22.22
CA LYS A 283 -29.84 2.23 23.65
C LYS A 283 -28.59 2.69 24.40
N ALA A 284 -27.39 2.43 23.88
CA ALA A 284 -26.14 2.89 24.48
C ALA A 284 -26.05 4.43 24.52
N THR A 285 -26.47 5.12 23.46
CA THR A 285 -26.50 6.59 23.42
C THR A 285 -27.53 7.16 24.40
N LYS A 286 -28.69 6.53 24.55
CA LYS A 286 -29.70 6.94 25.52
C LYS A 286 -29.24 6.70 26.96
N ASP A 287 -28.64 5.53 27.24
CA ASP A 287 -28.13 5.20 28.58
C ASP A 287 -26.99 6.17 28.99
N ILE A 288 -26.11 6.56 28.05
CA ILE A 288 -25.06 7.57 28.29
C ILE A 288 -25.66 8.99 28.52
N LEU A 289 -26.71 9.35 27.78
CA LEU A 289 -27.36 10.66 27.90
C LEU A 289 -28.13 10.79 29.22
N ASP A 290 -28.81 9.73 29.65
CA ASP A 290 -29.51 9.67 30.95
C ASP A 290 -28.50 9.72 32.12
N GLU A 291 -27.34 9.06 32.01
CA GLU A 291 -26.25 9.11 33.01
C GLU A 291 -25.60 10.50 33.09
N THR A 292 -25.53 11.23 31.97
CA THR A 292 -24.98 12.60 31.93
C THR A 292 -25.96 13.62 32.51
N HIS A 293 -27.27 13.39 32.40
CA HIS A 293 -28.30 14.25 33.01
C HIS A 293 -28.42 14.05 34.53
N GLU A 294 -28.14 12.85 35.05
CA GLU A 294 -28.17 12.57 36.50
C GLU A 294 -27.02 13.25 37.28
N TYR A 295 -25.94 13.67 36.62
CA TYR A 295 -24.79 14.32 37.28
C TYR A 295 -24.83 15.87 37.28
N LEU A 296 -25.79 16.50 36.57
CA LEU A 296 -25.89 17.96 36.48
C LEU A 296 -26.90 18.61 37.44
N GLN A 297 -27.54 17.83 38.32
CA GLN A 297 -28.32 18.36 39.44
C GLN A 297 -27.67 17.96 40.76
N ILE A 298 -26.78 18.81 41.28
CA ILE A 298 -26.62 19.12 42.72
C ILE A 298 -25.61 20.28 42.86
N ASN A 299 -26.04 21.33 43.56
CA ASN A 299 -25.30 22.47 44.12
C ASN A 299 -25.02 23.71 43.24
N SER A 300 -26.04 24.57 43.10
CA SER A 300 -25.83 26.01 43.24
C SER A 300 -26.68 26.54 44.41
N HIS A 301 -26.16 26.43 45.64
CA HIS A 301 -26.74 27.15 46.77
C HIS A 301 -26.44 28.63 46.58
N ASN A 302 -27.50 29.40 46.32
CA ASN A 302 -27.50 30.83 46.09
C ASN A 302 -27.36 31.55 47.45
N ASP A 303 -26.15 31.97 47.82
CA ASP A 303 -25.96 32.92 48.90
C ASP A 303 -26.35 34.33 48.43
N ARG A 304 -27.26 34.94 49.18
CA ARG A 304 -27.87 36.25 48.92
C ARG A 304 -26.82 37.36 49.00
N TYR A 305 -26.41 37.90 47.86
CA TYR A 305 -25.84 39.25 47.82
C TYR A 305 -26.96 40.29 47.65
N ASN A 306 -27.29 40.98 48.75
CA ASN A 306 -28.18 42.13 48.75
C ASN A 306 -27.42 43.36 48.21
N ILE A 307 -27.72 43.79 46.98
CA ILE A 307 -27.31 45.10 46.47
C ILE A 307 -28.48 46.06 46.68
N LYS A 308 -28.35 46.99 47.65
CA LYS A 308 -29.29 48.10 47.86
C LYS A 308 -29.07 49.19 46.81
N TYR A 309 -30.10 49.47 46.02
CA TYR A 309 -30.16 50.69 45.21
C TYR A 309 -30.63 51.86 46.10
N ASN A 310 -29.82 52.90 46.22
CA ASN A 310 -30.27 54.21 46.69
C ASN A 310 -30.59 55.07 45.46
N SER A 311 -31.87 55.35 45.25
CA SER A 311 -32.34 56.44 44.40
C SER A 311 -32.93 57.52 45.30
N THR A 312 -32.27 58.68 45.37
CA THR A 312 -32.87 59.91 45.90
C THR A 312 -32.73 60.98 44.83
N TRP A 313 -33.88 61.33 44.25
CA TRP A 313 -34.10 62.60 43.56
C TRP A 313 -34.69 63.56 44.59
N ASP A 314 -34.02 64.68 44.84
CA ASP A 314 -34.57 65.81 45.58
C ASP A 314 -35.16 66.83 44.60
N PHE A 315 -36.27 67.43 45.00
CA PHE A 315 -36.93 68.59 44.39
C PHE A 315 -36.31 69.90 44.88
#